data_AF-A0AAV4U490-F1
#
_entry.id   AF-A0AAV4U490-F1
#
_cell.length_a   1.000
_cell.length_b   1.000
_cell.length_c   1.000
_cell.angle_alpha   90.00
_cell.angle_beta   90.00
_cell.angle_gamma   90.00
#
_symmetry.space_group_name_H-M   'P 1'
#
loop_
_entity.id
_entity.type
_entity.pdbx_description
1 polymer ?
#
loop_
_entity_poly.entity_id
_entity_poly.type
_entity_poly.pdbx_seq_one_letter_code
_entity_poly.pdbx_strand_id
1 'polypeptide(L)'
;MLRHLKQWVDDFPFDGTFQESTILTEEDESTDALKVWTTVKRSKKYHQQYWEPFFIGTRDDPEFDPRLSWEGKQNKMQVAYEMCLRKYDFHIVENAFLVHSPGINVYNASKEKYRTKYQHKNNKWMSVIKKDLGKKYGHNKDC
;
A
#
# COMPACT_ATOMS: atom_id res chain seq x y z
N MET A 1 -16.59 34.15 -16.98
CA MET A 1 -16.13 34.48 -15.62
C MET A 1 -14.70 33.94 -15.43
N LEU A 2 -13.76 34.44 -16.24
CA LEU A 2 -12.36 33.98 -16.32
C LEU A 2 -11.48 35.20 -16.59
N ARG A 3 -11.27 36.03 -15.56
CA ARG A 3 -10.29 37.11 -15.59
C ARG A 3 -9.73 37.27 -14.18
N HIS A 4 -8.91 36.34 -13.70
CA HIS A 4 -8.12 36.53 -12.46
C HIS A 4 -6.97 35.51 -12.30
N LEU A 5 -6.34 35.09 -13.41
CA LEU A 5 -5.11 34.27 -13.40
C LEU A 5 -4.04 34.88 -14.31
N LYS A 6 -3.85 36.19 -14.23
CA LYS A 6 -2.78 36.91 -14.94
C LYS A 6 -2.24 38.04 -14.08
N GLN A 7 -1.72 37.69 -12.91
CA GLN A 7 -1.12 38.66 -11.98
C GLN A 7 -0.06 38.02 -11.06
N TRP A 8 0.58 36.93 -11.48
CA TRP A 8 1.59 36.21 -10.67
C TRP A 8 2.87 35.91 -11.45
N VAL A 9 3.09 36.55 -12.59
CA VAL A 9 4.30 36.38 -13.43
C VAL A 9 5.14 37.67 -13.50
N ASP A 10 4.56 38.82 -13.14
CA ASP A 10 5.17 40.12 -13.46
C ASP A 10 5.85 40.82 -12.27
N ASP A 11 5.87 40.23 -11.07
CA ASP A 11 6.43 40.86 -9.84
C ASP A 11 7.85 40.39 -9.48
N PHE A 12 8.50 39.55 -10.29
CA PHE A 12 9.91 39.20 -10.08
C PHE A 12 10.81 40.02 -11.01
N PRO A 13 11.58 41.00 -10.48
CA PRO A 13 12.60 41.67 -11.26
C PRO A 13 13.72 40.66 -11.53
N PHE A 14 13.77 40.16 -12.77
CA PHE A 14 14.87 39.33 -13.24
C PHE A 14 16.05 40.26 -13.56
N ASP A 15 16.86 40.59 -12.56
CA ASP A 15 18.17 41.15 -12.81
C ASP A 15 19.05 40.05 -13.43
N GLY A 16 19.65 40.36 -14.57
CA GLY A 16 20.34 39.39 -15.42
C GLY A 16 21.65 38.85 -14.86
N THR A 17 21.72 38.57 -13.56
CA THR A 17 22.77 37.77 -12.94
C THR A 17 22.14 36.49 -12.43
N PHE A 18 21.86 35.57 -13.35
CA PHE A 18 21.72 34.17 -12.99
C PHE A 18 23.07 33.74 -12.44
N GLN A 19 23.20 33.80 -11.12
CA GLN A 19 24.29 33.14 -10.43
C GLN A 19 24.17 31.70 -10.88
N GLU A 20 25.17 31.24 -11.64
CA GLU A 20 25.31 29.88 -12.11
C GLU A 20 25.38 29.02 -10.85
N SER A 21 24.21 28.68 -10.32
CA SER A 21 24.07 27.71 -9.27
C SER A 21 24.62 26.48 -9.93
N THR A 22 25.76 26.02 -9.42
CA THR A 22 26.36 24.75 -9.77
C THR A 22 25.22 23.74 -9.80
N ILE A 23 24.75 23.44 -11.01
CA ILE A 23 23.87 22.33 -11.25
C ILE A 23 24.74 21.18 -10.81
N LEU A 24 24.47 20.69 -9.60
CA LEU A 24 25.05 19.45 -9.13
C LEU A 24 24.78 18.48 -10.26
N THR A 25 25.87 18.07 -10.90
CA THR A 25 25.87 17.12 -11.99
C THR A 25 24.96 15.97 -11.61
N GLU A 26 24.02 15.63 -12.48
CA GLU A 26 23.12 14.49 -12.38
C GLU A 26 23.89 13.15 -12.47
N GLU A 27 25.03 13.05 -11.78
CA GLU A 27 25.98 11.92 -11.79
C GLU A 27 26.34 11.45 -10.37
N ASP A 28 25.57 11.84 -9.35
CA ASP A 28 25.36 11.01 -8.16
C ASP A 28 23.97 10.36 -8.29
N GLU A 29 23.74 9.65 -9.41
CA GLU A 29 22.75 8.57 -9.38
C GLU A 29 23.21 7.64 -8.26
N SER A 30 22.48 7.63 -7.15
CA SER A 30 22.70 6.71 -6.04
C SER A 30 22.65 5.29 -6.59
N THR A 31 23.83 4.77 -6.93
CA THR A 31 24.06 3.38 -7.37
C THR A 31 24.09 2.44 -6.17
N ASP A 32 23.80 2.95 -4.97
CA ASP A 32 23.65 2.14 -3.78
C ASP A 32 22.49 1.17 -3.98
N ALA A 33 22.84 -0.12 -4.03
CA ALA A 33 21.87 -1.20 -4.09
C ALA A 33 20.85 -1.04 -2.96
N LEU A 34 19.56 -1.29 -3.26
CA LEU A 34 18.49 -1.26 -2.27
C LEU A 34 18.87 -2.13 -1.07
N LYS A 35 19.05 -1.47 0.08
CA LYS A 35 19.45 -2.12 1.32
C LYS A 35 18.23 -2.47 2.16
N VAL A 36 18.25 -3.66 2.75
CA VAL A 36 17.27 -4.02 3.78
C VAL A 36 17.59 -3.25 5.06
N TRP A 37 16.70 -2.35 5.45
CA TRP A 37 16.78 -1.60 6.69
C TRP A 37 16.46 -2.47 7.90
N THR A 38 15.34 -3.21 7.83
CA THR A 38 14.90 -4.10 8.90
C THR A 38 14.04 -5.21 8.37
N THR A 39 13.95 -6.29 9.15
CA THR A 39 13.09 -7.44 8.86
C THR A 39 12.09 -7.59 9.99
N VAL A 40 10.82 -7.65 9.64
CA VAL A 40 9.72 -7.78 10.61
C VAL A 40 8.84 -8.96 10.26
N LYS A 41 8.24 -9.57 11.28
CA LYS A 41 7.15 -10.53 11.12
C LYS A 41 5.84 -9.88 11.49
N ARG A 42 4.78 -10.19 10.74
CA ARG A 42 3.43 -9.73 11.08
C ARG A 42 3.03 -10.38 12.41
N SER A 43 2.69 -9.56 13.40
CA SER A 43 2.25 -10.04 14.70
C SER A 43 1.13 -9.20 15.29
N LYS A 44 0.19 -9.89 15.93
CA LYS A 44 -0.88 -9.29 16.73
C LYS A 44 -0.37 -8.48 17.91
N LYS A 45 0.79 -8.85 18.47
CA LYS A 45 1.42 -8.17 19.61
C LYS A 45 1.62 -6.67 19.37
N TYR A 46 1.87 -6.29 18.13
CA TYR A 46 2.13 -4.90 17.72
C TYR A 46 1.01 -4.32 16.84
N HIS A 47 -0.19 -4.90 16.90
CA HIS A 47 -1.35 -4.48 16.10
C HIS A 47 -1.14 -4.51 14.57
N GLN A 48 -0.12 -5.22 14.10
CA GLN A 48 0.25 -5.28 12.67
C GLN A 48 -0.74 -6.13 11.86
N GLN A 49 -1.62 -6.90 12.51
CA GLN A 49 -2.64 -7.71 11.86
C GLN A 49 -3.68 -6.90 11.07
N TYR A 50 -3.76 -5.58 11.26
CA TYR A 50 -4.63 -4.67 10.49
C TYR A 50 -3.87 -3.79 9.51
N TRP A 51 -2.53 -3.78 9.57
CA TRP A 51 -1.70 -2.99 8.68
C TRP A 51 -1.71 -3.62 7.28
N GLU A 52 -1.90 -2.82 6.23
CA GLU A 52 -1.91 -3.26 4.83
C GLU A 52 -0.75 -2.57 4.07
N PRO A 53 0.49 -3.10 4.14
CA PRO A 53 1.58 -2.56 3.37
C PRO A 53 1.36 -2.80 1.87
N PHE A 54 1.90 -1.89 1.05
CA PHE A 54 2.27 -2.26 -0.31
C PHE A 54 3.58 -3.03 -0.23
N PHE A 55 3.61 -4.22 -0.81
CA PHE A 55 4.79 -5.06 -0.85
C PHE A 55 5.01 -5.54 -2.29
N ILE A 56 6.28 -5.75 -2.63
CA ILE A 56 6.66 -6.42 -3.87
C ILE A 56 6.86 -7.89 -3.50
N GLY A 57 6.08 -8.74 -4.14
CA GLY A 57 6.00 -10.15 -3.82
C GLY A 57 6.85 -11.05 -4.71
N THR A 58 6.88 -12.33 -4.35
CA THR A 58 7.44 -13.40 -5.18
C THR A 58 6.32 -14.28 -5.76
N ARG A 59 6.67 -15.23 -6.63
CA ARG A 59 5.72 -16.23 -7.14
C ARG A 59 5.16 -17.14 -6.05
N ASP A 60 5.89 -17.31 -4.95
CA ASP A 60 5.51 -18.22 -3.86
C ASP A 60 4.55 -17.57 -2.86
N ASP A 61 4.21 -16.30 -3.05
CA ASP A 61 3.31 -15.56 -2.19
C ASP A 61 1.88 -16.10 -2.27
N PRO A 62 1.10 -16.01 -1.19
CA PRO A 62 -0.29 -16.44 -1.21
C PRO A 62 -1.11 -15.72 -2.28
N GLU A 63 -1.83 -16.50 -3.07
CA GLU A 63 -2.78 -15.96 -4.05
C GLU A 63 -4.00 -15.34 -3.36
N PHE A 64 -4.63 -14.41 -4.06
CA PHE A 64 -5.93 -13.88 -3.66
C PHE A 64 -7.00 -14.97 -3.81
N ASP A 65 -7.78 -15.18 -2.75
CA ASP A 65 -8.88 -16.14 -2.80
C ASP A 65 -9.98 -15.67 -3.78
N PRO A 66 -10.32 -16.45 -4.82
CA PRO A 66 -11.27 -16.03 -5.85
C PRO A 66 -12.71 -15.86 -5.35
N ARG A 67 -13.02 -16.36 -4.15
CA ARG A 67 -14.34 -16.18 -3.51
C ARG A 67 -14.53 -14.76 -2.98
N LEU A 68 -13.45 -14.01 -2.76
CA LEU A 68 -13.46 -12.64 -2.26
C LEU A 68 -13.57 -11.65 -3.42
N SER A 69 -14.59 -10.78 -3.34
CA SER A 69 -14.77 -9.69 -4.30
C SER A 69 -13.99 -8.45 -3.87
N TRP A 70 -13.48 -7.67 -4.83
CA TRP A 70 -12.84 -6.38 -4.54
C TRP A 70 -13.82 -5.39 -3.87
N GLU A 71 -15.09 -5.43 -4.27
CA GLU A 71 -16.18 -4.62 -3.73
C GLU A 71 -16.41 -4.88 -2.24
N GLY A 72 -16.20 -6.12 -1.80
CA GLY A 72 -16.40 -6.53 -0.41
C GLY A 72 -15.26 -6.16 0.54
N LYS A 73 -14.16 -5.56 0.05
CA LYS A 73 -12.95 -5.24 0.83
C LYS A 73 -12.31 -6.53 1.39
N GLN A 74 -11.29 -6.42 2.25
CA GLN A 74 -10.66 -7.55 2.97
C GLN A 74 -9.91 -8.59 2.11
N ASN A 75 -9.84 -8.45 0.78
CA ASN A 75 -9.09 -9.36 -0.08
C ASN A 75 -7.60 -9.40 0.29
N LYS A 76 -6.99 -8.24 0.56
CA LYS A 76 -5.61 -8.15 1.05
C LYS A 76 -5.41 -8.76 2.44
N MET A 77 -6.47 -8.78 3.27
CA MET A 77 -6.41 -9.32 4.62
C MET A 77 -6.33 -10.84 4.64
N GLN A 78 -6.90 -11.54 3.65
CA GLN A 78 -6.70 -12.98 3.50
C GLN A 78 -5.24 -13.29 3.21
N VAL A 79 -4.65 -12.64 2.20
CA VAL A 79 -3.23 -12.80 1.83
C VAL A 79 -2.32 -12.52 3.03
N ALA A 80 -2.57 -11.40 3.73
CA ALA A 80 -1.78 -11.03 4.91
C ALA A 80 -1.91 -12.02 6.07
N TYR A 81 -3.10 -12.61 6.27
CA TYR A 81 -3.31 -13.65 7.28
C TYR A 81 -2.55 -14.93 6.92
N GLU A 82 -2.60 -15.35 5.66
CA GLU A 82 -1.86 -16.52 5.19
C GLU A 82 -0.34 -16.34 5.31
N MET A 83 0.19 -15.16 4.94
CA MET A 83 1.60 -14.83 5.12
C MET A 83 2.03 -14.91 6.60
N CYS A 84 1.16 -14.48 7.53
CA CYS A 84 1.42 -14.60 8.96
C CYS A 84 1.51 -16.07 9.41
N LEU A 85 0.58 -16.92 8.96
CA LEU A 85 0.60 -18.35 9.29
C LEU A 85 1.83 -19.05 8.70
N ARG A 86 2.26 -18.65 7.50
CA ARG A 86 3.48 -19.14 6.84
C ARG A 86 4.78 -18.55 7.41
N LYS A 87 4.70 -17.69 8.43
CA LYS A 87 5.84 -17.03 9.11
C LYS A 87 6.72 -16.20 8.17
N TYR A 88 6.12 -15.51 7.21
CA TYR A 88 6.84 -14.63 6.27
C TYR A 88 7.69 -13.59 6.98
N ASP A 89 8.85 -13.30 6.37
CA ASP A 89 9.71 -12.17 6.71
C ASP A 89 9.43 -11.02 5.75
N PHE A 90 9.07 -9.86 6.33
CA PHE A 90 8.85 -8.64 5.58
C PHE A 90 10.12 -7.79 5.69
N HIS A 91 10.83 -7.65 4.57
CA HIS A 91 11.99 -6.78 4.46
C HIS A 91 11.53 -5.36 4.13
N ILE A 92 11.83 -4.42 5.03
CA ILE A 92 11.65 -2.99 4.77
C ILE A 92 12.96 -2.49 4.17
N VAL A 93 12.88 -1.91 2.99
CA VAL A 93 14.05 -1.43 2.22
C VAL A 93 14.19 0.09 2.33
N GLU A 94 15.43 0.55 2.38
CA GLU A 94 15.79 1.97 2.32
C GLU A 94 15.66 2.53 0.89
N ASN A 95 15.44 3.84 0.78
CA ASN A 95 15.44 4.59 -0.49
C ASN A 95 14.42 4.12 -1.56
N ALA A 96 13.46 3.28 -1.19
CA ALA A 96 12.35 2.90 -2.06
C ALA A 96 11.14 3.82 -1.82
N PHE A 97 10.64 4.45 -2.88
CA PHE A 97 9.42 5.24 -2.84
C PHE A 97 8.37 4.68 -3.81
N LEU A 98 7.12 4.64 -3.36
CA LEU A 98 5.98 4.28 -4.19
C LEU A 98 5.15 5.53 -4.43
N VAL A 99 5.21 6.07 -5.64
CA VAL A 99 4.33 7.16 -6.06
C VAL A 99 3.07 6.57 -6.67
N HIS A 100 1.92 6.90 -6.11
CA HIS A 100 0.63 6.65 -6.74
C HIS A 100 -0.06 7.99 -6.96
N SER A 101 -0.76 8.15 -8.09
CA SER A 101 -1.67 9.27 -8.28
C SER A 101 -3.00 8.91 -7.62
N PRO A 102 -3.38 9.51 -6.47
CA PRO A 102 -4.69 9.27 -5.89
C PRO A 102 -5.78 9.87 -6.77
N GLY A 103 -6.76 9.06 -7.15
CA GLY A 103 -8.06 9.60 -7.52
C GLY A 103 -8.69 10.27 -6.30
N ILE A 104 -9.35 11.42 -6.49
CA ILE A 104 -10.09 12.09 -5.41
C ILE A 104 -11.20 11.15 -4.93
N ASN A 105 -11.02 10.58 -3.73
CA ASN A 105 -12.00 9.69 -3.13
C ASN A 105 -13.06 10.49 -2.38
N VAL A 106 -14.05 11.01 -3.11
CA VAL A 106 -15.21 11.67 -2.48
C VAL A 106 -16.15 10.58 -1.93
N TYR A 107 -16.51 10.71 -0.66
CA TYR A 107 -17.48 9.81 -0.04
C TYR A 107 -18.79 9.82 -0.84
N ASN A 108 -19.25 8.62 -1.20
CA ASN A 108 -20.50 8.44 -1.93
C ASN A 108 -21.36 7.40 -1.21
N ALA A 109 -22.41 7.87 -0.54
CA ALA A 109 -23.30 7.03 0.25
C ALA A 109 -24.00 5.93 -0.57
N SER A 110 -24.35 6.21 -1.83
CA SER A 110 -24.96 5.23 -2.74
C SER A 110 -23.98 4.12 -3.08
N LYS A 111 -22.72 4.48 -3.37
CA LYS A 111 -21.63 3.53 -3.62
C LYS A 111 -21.38 2.65 -2.40
N GLU A 112 -21.38 3.20 -1.18
CA GLU A 112 -21.20 2.36 0.01
C GLU A 112 -22.40 1.45 0.27
N LYS A 113 -23.63 1.93 0.10
CA LYS A 113 -24.83 1.08 0.19
C LYS A 113 -24.80 -0.09 -0.81
N TYR A 114 -24.31 0.15 -2.03
CA TYR A 114 -24.10 -0.89 -3.03
C TYR A 114 -23.05 -1.92 -2.59
N ARG A 115 -21.98 -1.49 -1.90
CA ARG A 115 -20.89 -2.36 -1.43
C ARG A 115 -21.29 -3.23 -0.25
N THR A 116 -22.26 -2.82 0.57
CA THR A 116 -22.67 -3.54 1.79
C THR A 116 -22.96 -5.02 1.54
N LYS A 117 -23.64 -5.39 0.45
CA LYS A 117 -23.92 -6.80 0.11
C LYS A 117 -22.65 -7.63 -0.12
N TYR A 118 -21.64 -7.02 -0.75
CA TYR A 118 -20.35 -7.66 -1.00
C TYR A 118 -19.52 -7.76 0.27
N GLN A 119 -19.58 -6.74 1.14
CA GLN A 119 -18.92 -6.77 2.45
C GLN A 119 -19.45 -7.92 3.32
N HIS A 120 -20.78 -8.08 3.38
CA HIS A 120 -21.38 -9.21 4.10
C HIS A 120 -20.98 -10.57 3.51
N LYS A 121 -20.93 -10.69 2.18
CA LYS A 121 -20.50 -11.91 1.49
C LYS A 121 -19.02 -12.22 1.78
N ASN A 122 -18.14 -11.23 1.66
CA ASN A 122 -16.72 -11.39 1.94
C ASN A 122 -16.46 -11.74 3.41
N ASN A 123 -17.18 -11.14 4.36
CA ASN A 123 -17.04 -11.47 5.78
C ASN A 123 -17.39 -12.94 6.08
N LYS A 124 -18.43 -13.47 5.43
CA LYS A 124 -18.79 -14.90 5.52
C LYS A 124 -17.68 -15.79 4.96
N TRP A 125 -17.19 -15.47 3.76
CA TRP A 125 -16.10 -16.22 3.14
C TRP A 125 -14.80 -16.15 3.94
N MET A 126 -14.47 -14.99 4.50
CA MET A 126 -13.28 -14.81 5.33
C MET A 126 -13.28 -15.73 6.55
N SER A 127 -14.45 -15.97 7.16
CA SER A 127 -14.55 -16.94 8.27
C SER A 127 -14.24 -18.37 7.83
N VAL A 128 -14.70 -18.77 6.63
CA VAL A 128 -14.40 -20.09 6.05
C VAL A 128 -12.92 -20.20 5.69
N ILE A 129 -12.39 -19.20 4.99
CA ILE A 129 -10.98 -19.14 4.57
C ILE A 129 -10.05 -19.24 5.79
N LYS A 130 -10.30 -18.49 6.86
CA LYS A 130 -9.47 -18.56 8.08
C LYS A 130 -9.46 -19.96 8.70
N LYS A 131 -10.59 -20.67 8.66
CA LYS A 131 -10.67 -22.07 9.13
C LYS A 131 -9.88 -23.00 8.21
N ASP A 132 -10.01 -22.85 6.91
CA ASP A 132 -9.30 -23.67 5.91
C ASP A 132 -7.77 -23.47 6.04
N LEU A 133 -7.32 -22.22 6.14
CA LEU A 133 -5.91 -21.87 6.34
C LEU A 133 -5.39 -22.35 7.70
N GLY A 134 -6.20 -22.26 8.76
CA GLY A 134 -5.85 -22.80 10.08
C GLY A 134 -5.69 -24.32 10.06
N LYS A 135 -6.48 -25.05 9.27
CA LYS A 135 -6.27 -26.49 9.04
C LYS A 135 -5.02 -26.78 8.24
N LYS A 136 -4.70 -25.95 7.25
CA LYS A 136 -3.55 -26.13 6.34
C LYS A 136 -2.20 -25.85 7.01
N TYR A 137 -2.10 -24.77 7.78
CA TYR A 137 -0.83 -24.29 8.35
C TYR A 137 -0.77 -24.34 9.88
N GLY A 138 -1.88 -24.69 10.54
CA GLY A 138 -2.02 -24.64 11.99
C GLY A 138 -2.58 -23.29 12.49
N HIS A 139 -3.01 -23.27 13.74
CA HIS A 139 -3.49 -22.06 14.41
C HIS A 139 -2.34 -21.31 15.07
N ASN A 140 -2.24 -20.01 14.82
CA ASN A 140 -1.33 -19.10 15.51
C ASN A 140 -2.13 -17.95 16.14
N LYS A 141 -2.01 -17.75 17.46
CA LYS A 141 -2.69 -16.69 18.22
C LYS A 141 -2.13 -15.28 17.95
N ASP A 142 -0.90 -15.23 17.43
CA ASP A 142 -0.22 -14.00 17.05
C ASP A 142 -0.57 -13.58 15.60
N CYS A 143 -1.40 -14.39 14.92
CA CYS A 143 -2.15 -14.08 13.72
C CYS A 143 -3.66 -14.02 14.06
#